data_AF-A0AAN6JL18-F1
#
_entry.id   AF-A0AAN6JL18-F1
#
_cell.length_a   1.000
_cell.length_b   1.000
_cell.length_c   1.000
_cell.angle_alpha   90.00
_cell.angle_beta   90.00
_cell.angle_gamma   90.00
#
_symmetry.space_group_name_H-M   'P 1'
#
loop_
_entity.id
_entity.type
_entity.pdbx_description
1 polymer ?
#
loop_
_entity_poly.entity_id
_entity_poly.type
_entity_poly.pdbx_seq_one_letter_code
_entity_poly.pdbx_strand_id
1 'polypeptide(L)'
;MVSAFQSRRRGGVTATRFLFVGIILAVFGSLLLAAASPLDPDFVDDEAVDLFARATGNHTGKFVGLSCKSSDECYSKNCEDGICQRQPLGGPCFKGANCATRYCDLSDGSCRDPSRLLGVCGGDNESCSTRANGGQLVCDGNFCKLKDGAACTRDKVCLSGSCGPNKTCINTGLPPFARCEENSDCKSGQCISCFNLRDFSDCSGDDYFAYFCDRFELGHSCSDTNQCKTGVCRHGTCSPSQIGDPCKGQYTCTNGQVCSPDNRCYIPSSASLKSAQVCTMDDQCLSKRCTHYILPRDEDGINRASTPSYNPDLLCDYLQTGESPCYSTNDCATDVCKNGTCEPAQVGEQCDVNYRCAGSSVCNWDGICYDPPKNSVSAGSPCRSDDNCLSGSCNDIGYPEITRYTLGNPRSPFQAEDTTCLPSQLGEACAATSDCVSGLTCDDSTKTCSGLALGASCTNNKVCASKTCLGGKCAISAAYNFCRADSDCFSGSCGNPECYYGGCDGTACDPIPDGGACRTNADCIFPTSLCDAGVCVHN
;
A
#
# COMPACT_ATOMS: atom_id res chain seq x y z
N MET A 1 -29.78 39.15 38.65
CA MET A 1 -28.62 40.01 38.35
C MET A 1 -28.38 39.93 36.85
N VAL A 2 -29.16 40.62 36.01
CA VAL A 2 -28.99 42.02 35.56
C VAL A 2 -27.56 42.35 35.14
N SER A 3 -27.29 42.31 33.82
CA SER A 3 -26.96 43.52 33.08
C SER A 3 -26.96 43.27 31.57
N ALA A 4 -27.66 44.16 30.89
CA ALA A 4 -27.87 44.22 29.45
C ALA A 4 -26.95 45.28 28.83
N PHE A 5 -26.64 45.14 27.53
CA PHE A 5 -26.21 46.27 26.72
C PHE A 5 -26.95 46.26 25.38
N GLN A 6 -27.72 47.34 25.16
CA GLN A 6 -28.34 47.70 23.89
C GLN A 6 -27.34 48.49 23.03
N SER A 7 -27.43 48.35 21.70
CA SER A 7 -27.27 49.50 20.80
C SER A 7 -28.01 49.28 19.47
N ARG A 8 -28.79 50.30 19.09
CA ARG A 8 -29.59 50.43 17.86
C ARG A 8 -28.85 51.27 16.82
N ARG A 9 -29.14 51.04 15.52
CA ARG A 9 -29.49 51.99 14.41
C ARG A 9 -29.28 51.26 13.07
N ARG A 10 -30.28 50.99 12.20
CA ARG A 10 -31.13 51.79 11.28
C ARG A 10 -30.40 52.54 10.14
N GLY A 11 -30.83 52.22 8.90
CA GLY A 11 -30.59 52.88 7.60
C GLY A 11 -30.07 51.86 6.57
N GLY A 12 -30.72 51.46 5.46
CA GLY A 12 -31.76 52.05 4.64
C GLY A 12 -31.15 53.03 3.62
N VAL A 13 -31.17 52.72 2.30
CA VAL A 13 -31.36 53.63 1.14
C VAL A 13 -30.97 52.96 -0.21
N THR A 14 -32.03 52.78 -1.04
CA THR A 14 -32.24 52.87 -2.50
C THR A 14 -31.27 52.36 -3.60
N ALA A 15 -31.96 51.77 -4.58
CA ALA A 15 -31.58 51.45 -5.96
C ALA A 15 -31.28 52.67 -6.85
N THR A 16 -30.54 52.46 -7.96
CA THR A 16 -30.62 53.31 -9.15
C THR A 16 -30.34 52.49 -10.42
N ARG A 17 -31.29 52.54 -11.36
CA ARG A 17 -31.23 52.05 -12.74
C ARG A 17 -30.52 53.08 -13.63
N PHE A 18 -29.82 52.65 -14.68
CA PHE A 18 -29.61 53.46 -15.88
C PHE A 18 -29.91 52.63 -17.13
N LEU A 19 -30.65 53.25 -18.04
CA LEU A 19 -31.18 52.77 -19.30
C LEU A 19 -31.24 54.00 -20.20
N PHE A 20 -30.60 54.00 -21.38
CA PHE A 20 -30.87 54.83 -22.58
C PHE A 20 -29.99 54.23 -23.71
N VAL A 21 -30.52 53.57 -24.76
CA VAL A 21 -31.19 54.10 -25.98
C VAL A 21 -30.24 55.03 -26.76
N GLY A 22 -29.95 54.93 -28.07
CA GLY A 22 -30.48 54.18 -29.21
C GLY A 22 -30.12 54.94 -30.51
N ILE A 23 -30.56 54.43 -31.69
CA ILE A 23 -30.62 55.07 -33.03
C ILE A 23 -29.37 54.81 -33.92
N ILE A 24 -29.37 53.88 -34.89
CA ILE A 24 -30.08 53.73 -36.19
C ILE A 24 -29.60 54.71 -37.28
N LEU A 25 -28.95 54.18 -38.32
CA LEU A 25 -29.23 54.50 -39.73
C LEU A 25 -28.64 53.44 -40.66
N ALA A 26 -29.54 52.74 -41.35
CA ALA A 26 -29.28 51.88 -42.50
C ALA A 26 -29.25 52.75 -43.78
N VAL A 27 -28.74 52.19 -44.89
CA VAL A 27 -29.48 52.01 -46.18
C VAL A 27 -28.55 51.68 -47.37
N PHE A 28 -28.90 50.57 -48.07
CA PHE A 28 -28.59 50.05 -49.43
C PHE A 28 -27.12 49.81 -49.86
N GLY A 29 -26.75 48.71 -50.53
CA GLY A 29 -27.53 47.68 -51.23
C GLY A 29 -26.68 46.49 -51.72
N SER A 30 -27.41 45.53 -52.29
CA SER A 30 -27.20 44.08 -52.36
C SER A 30 -26.18 43.50 -53.36
N LEU A 31 -25.85 42.22 -53.11
CA LEU A 31 -25.47 41.08 -53.99
C LEU A 31 -23.99 40.65 -54.10
N LEU A 32 -23.61 39.61 -53.34
CA LEU A 32 -23.27 38.26 -53.84
C LEU A 32 -22.89 37.31 -52.67
N LEU A 33 -23.39 36.07 -52.72
CA LEU A 33 -23.10 34.98 -51.77
C LEU A 33 -21.71 34.37 -52.03
N ALA A 34 -20.93 34.14 -50.96
CA ALA A 34 -20.19 32.90 -50.69
C ALA A 34 -19.63 32.94 -49.25
N ALA A 35 -19.63 31.80 -48.56
CA ALA A 35 -19.40 31.66 -47.13
C ALA A 35 -18.04 32.20 -46.65
N ALA A 36 -18.07 33.01 -45.59
CA ALA A 36 -16.90 33.37 -44.78
C ALA A 36 -16.98 32.64 -43.44
N SER A 37 -16.06 31.71 -43.21
CA SER A 37 -15.56 31.41 -41.86
C SER A 37 -14.67 32.59 -41.43
N PRO A 38 -14.62 32.98 -40.15
CA PRO A 38 -13.75 34.07 -39.71
C PRO A 38 -12.29 33.64 -39.91
N LEU A 39 -11.62 34.29 -40.87
CA LEU A 39 -10.16 34.24 -40.98
C LEU A 39 -9.59 35.10 -39.84
N ASP A 40 -8.73 34.46 -39.05
CA ASP A 40 -7.88 35.09 -38.04
C ASP A 40 -6.96 36.12 -38.75
N PRO A 41 -6.91 37.39 -38.32
CA PRO A 41 -6.11 38.42 -38.98
C PRO A 41 -4.58 38.24 -38.85
N ASP A 42 -4.11 37.24 -38.10
CA ASP A 42 -2.68 36.93 -37.95
C ASP A 42 -2.11 35.98 -39.03
N PHE A 43 -2.91 35.62 -40.05
CA PHE A 43 -2.46 34.76 -41.16
C PHE A 43 -2.09 35.53 -42.45
N VAL A 44 -1.75 36.82 -42.34
CA VAL A 44 -1.22 37.63 -43.43
C VAL A 44 0.16 38.19 -43.08
N ASP A 45 1.10 37.29 -42.75
CA ASP A 45 2.52 37.63 -42.79
C ASP A 45 3.21 36.91 -43.97
N ASP A 46 3.69 37.75 -44.89
CA ASP A 46 4.84 37.63 -45.78
C ASP A 46 4.91 36.64 -46.96
N GLU A 47 4.04 35.63 -47.14
CA GLU A 47 4.16 34.75 -48.34
C GLU A 47 3.09 34.90 -49.43
N ALA A 48 1.89 35.43 -49.14
CA ALA A 48 0.84 35.54 -50.15
C ALA A 48 0.88 36.86 -50.96
N VAL A 49 1.27 37.97 -50.34
CA VAL A 49 1.35 39.30 -50.99
C VAL A 49 2.58 39.40 -51.92
N ASP A 50 3.56 38.53 -51.71
CA ASP A 50 4.87 38.62 -52.36
C ASP A 50 5.01 37.76 -53.63
N LEU A 51 3.98 37.01 -54.02
CA LEU A 51 3.97 36.26 -55.28
C LEU A 51 3.86 37.19 -56.51
N PHE A 52 3.26 38.37 -56.36
CA PHE A 52 3.17 39.39 -57.43
C PHE A 52 4.08 40.61 -57.21
N ALA A 53 4.53 40.88 -55.97
CA ALA A 53 5.42 42.03 -55.66
C ALA A 53 6.93 41.76 -55.88
N ARG A 54 7.34 40.51 -56.10
CA ARG A 54 8.76 40.13 -56.32
C ARG A 54 9.38 40.55 -57.65
N ALA A 55 8.63 41.22 -58.53
CA ALA A 55 9.14 41.71 -59.82
C ALA A 55 9.98 43.00 -59.71
N THR A 56 9.97 43.70 -58.57
CA THR A 56 10.57 45.04 -58.44
C THR A 56 11.82 45.12 -57.54
N GLY A 57 12.26 44.02 -56.95
CA GLY A 57 13.54 43.93 -56.23
C GLY A 57 14.67 43.52 -57.17
N ASN A 58 15.91 43.95 -56.87
CA ASN A 58 17.14 43.79 -57.67
C ASN A 58 17.62 42.34 -57.90
N HIS A 59 16.72 41.35 -57.86
CA HIS A 59 16.96 39.90 -57.94
C HIS A 59 15.96 39.26 -58.92
N THR A 60 16.20 39.40 -60.23
CA THR A 60 15.33 38.97 -61.34
C THR A 60 15.39 37.46 -61.66
N GLY A 61 15.61 36.61 -60.65
CA GLY A 61 15.75 35.16 -60.84
C GLY A 61 14.41 34.43 -60.97
N LYS A 62 14.37 33.38 -61.80
CA LYS A 62 13.27 32.43 -61.97
C LYS A 62 13.02 31.62 -60.69
N PHE A 63 11.75 31.35 -60.39
CA PHE A 63 11.35 30.58 -59.21
C PHE A 63 11.66 29.08 -59.34
N VAL A 64 11.69 28.41 -58.18
CA VAL A 64 11.88 26.95 -58.09
C VAL A 64 10.83 26.23 -58.93
N GLY A 65 11.27 25.27 -59.75
CA GLY A 65 10.42 24.51 -60.68
C GLY A 65 10.36 25.07 -62.11
N LEU A 66 10.88 26.29 -62.37
CA LEU A 66 10.97 26.84 -63.72
C LEU A 66 12.25 26.39 -64.43
N SER A 67 12.21 26.29 -65.75
CA SER A 67 13.37 25.90 -66.54
C SER A 67 14.45 26.99 -66.56
N CYS A 68 15.71 26.57 -66.45
CA CYS A 68 16.88 27.43 -66.40
C CYS A 68 18.00 26.87 -67.26
N LYS A 69 18.90 27.75 -67.70
CA LYS A 69 20.13 27.35 -68.41
C LYS A 69 21.38 27.48 -67.54
N SER A 70 21.32 28.30 -66.50
CA SER A 70 22.40 28.48 -65.53
C SER A 70 21.84 28.86 -64.17
N SER A 71 22.64 28.65 -63.13
CA SER A 71 22.27 28.95 -61.75
C SER A 71 21.90 30.41 -61.52
N ASP A 72 22.54 31.36 -62.20
CA ASP A 72 22.24 32.79 -62.06
C ASP A 72 20.83 33.17 -62.58
N GLU A 73 20.24 32.33 -63.44
CA GLU A 73 18.85 32.52 -63.86
C GLU A 73 17.86 32.18 -62.75
N CYS A 74 18.28 31.46 -61.70
CA CYS A 74 17.40 31.02 -60.63
C CYS A 74 17.45 31.95 -59.44
N TYR A 75 16.29 32.21 -58.84
CA TYR A 75 16.15 32.99 -57.62
C TYR A 75 16.97 32.41 -56.45
N SER A 76 17.05 31.08 -56.37
CA SER A 76 17.89 30.32 -55.45
C SER A 76 19.38 30.36 -55.79
N LYS A 77 19.76 30.82 -56.98
CA LYS A 77 21.08 30.59 -57.58
C LYS A 77 21.46 29.11 -57.76
N ASN A 78 20.48 28.21 -57.88
CA ASN A 78 20.72 26.79 -58.13
C ASN A 78 19.88 26.30 -59.32
N CYS A 79 20.54 26.02 -60.46
CA CYS A 79 19.95 25.41 -61.63
C CYS A 79 20.52 24.00 -61.80
N GLU A 80 19.68 23.00 -61.64
CA GLU A 80 20.08 21.59 -61.65
C GLU A 80 19.13 20.84 -62.59
N ASP A 81 19.70 20.07 -63.52
CA ASP A 81 18.98 19.40 -64.61
C ASP A 81 18.10 20.33 -65.45
N GLY A 82 18.52 21.59 -65.61
CA GLY A 82 17.81 22.60 -66.37
C GLY A 82 16.53 23.11 -65.68
N ILE A 83 16.36 22.87 -64.38
CA ILE A 83 15.25 23.37 -63.56
C ILE A 83 15.81 24.09 -62.33
N CYS A 84 15.21 25.23 -61.97
CA CYS A 84 15.58 25.95 -60.77
C CYS A 84 15.19 25.13 -59.54
N GLN A 85 16.18 24.81 -58.71
CA GLN A 85 15.99 24.08 -57.46
C GLN A 85 16.38 24.95 -56.27
N ARG A 86 16.10 24.52 -55.05
CA ARG A 86 16.64 25.19 -53.87
C ARG A 86 18.11 24.80 -53.66
N GLN A 87 18.84 25.63 -52.94
CA GLN A 87 20.24 25.39 -52.58
C GLN A 87 20.34 24.23 -51.58
N PRO A 88 21.30 23.32 -51.76
CA PRO A 88 21.58 22.26 -50.79
C PRO A 88 22.19 22.84 -49.50
N LEU A 89 22.39 21.98 -48.51
CA LEU A 89 23.07 22.35 -47.27
C LEU A 89 24.47 22.94 -47.56
N GLY A 90 24.80 24.06 -46.93
CA GLY A 90 26.01 24.85 -47.16
C GLY A 90 25.96 25.77 -48.38
N GLY A 91 24.93 25.67 -49.23
CA GLY A 91 24.75 26.51 -50.41
C GLY A 91 24.43 27.97 -50.05
N PRO A 92 24.75 28.94 -50.92
CA PRO A 92 24.54 30.35 -50.62
C PRO A 92 23.05 30.70 -50.56
N CYS A 93 22.68 31.62 -49.69
CA CYS A 93 21.32 32.08 -49.53
C CYS A 93 21.27 33.50 -49.01
N PHE A 94 20.11 34.12 -49.19
CA PHE A 94 19.82 35.44 -48.63
C PHE A 94 18.44 35.50 -47.97
N LYS A 95 17.66 34.42 -48.09
CA LYS A 95 16.49 34.13 -47.26
C LYS A 95 16.21 32.63 -47.22
N GLY A 96 15.40 32.20 -46.26
CA GLY A 96 15.08 30.79 -46.05
C GLY A 96 14.55 30.07 -47.29
N ALA A 97 13.74 30.73 -48.12
CA ALA A 97 13.18 30.14 -49.33
C ALA A 97 14.22 29.78 -50.41
N ASN A 98 15.47 30.27 -50.33
CA ASN A 98 16.55 29.84 -51.22
C ASN A 98 17.06 28.43 -50.86
N CYS A 99 16.86 27.97 -49.63
CA CYS A 99 17.46 26.75 -49.08
C CYS A 99 16.51 25.56 -49.09
N ALA A 100 17.01 24.38 -49.41
CA ALA A 100 16.26 23.12 -49.30
C ALA A 100 15.76 22.93 -47.86
N THR A 101 16.60 23.28 -46.87
CA THR A 101 16.29 23.26 -45.44
C THR A 101 15.35 24.38 -44.97
N ARG A 102 14.91 25.27 -45.88
CA ARG A 102 14.14 26.49 -45.58
C ARG A 102 14.82 27.47 -44.62
N TYR A 103 16.08 27.23 -44.22
CA TYR A 103 16.80 28.05 -43.26
C TYR A 103 18.08 28.61 -43.88
N CYS A 104 18.15 29.94 -43.94
CA CYS A 104 19.31 30.68 -44.39
C CYS A 104 19.94 31.40 -43.19
N ASP A 105 21.19 31.09 -42.90
CA ASP A 105 21.96 31.87 -41.93
C ASP A 105 22.38 33.18 -42.57
N LEU A 106 21.67 34.27 -42.25
CA LEU A 106 21.94 35.58 -42.84
C LEU A 106 23.28 36.18 -42.41
N SER A 107 23.92 35.63 -41.38
CA SER A 107 25.22 36.14 -40.90
C SER A 107 26.39 35.75 -41.82
N ASP A 108 26.29 34.60 -42.50
CA ASP A 108 27.27 34.13 -43.46
C ASP A 108 26.68 33.87 -44.86
N GLY A 109 25.37 34.01 -45.01
CA GLY A 109 24.63 33.81 -46.25
C GLY A 109 24.64 32.36 -46.71
N SER A 110 24.56 31.39 -45.79
CA SER A 110 24.59 29.95 -46.13
C SER A 110 23.38 29.15 -45.62
N CYS A 111 22.95 28.17 -46.40
CA CYS A 111 21.88 27.25 -46.04
C CYS A 111 22.36 26.29 -44.95
N ARG A 112 21.68 26.25 -43.81
CA ARG A 112 22.06 25.37 -42.69
C ARG A 112 20.96 24.36 -42.37
N ASP A 113 21.36 23.30 -41.67
CA ASP A 113 20.51 22.17 -41.22
C ASP A 113 19.43 22.71 -40.27
N PRO A 114 18.23 22.12 -40.22
CA PRO A 114 17.10 22.83 -39.70
C PRO A 114 17.17 22.96 -38.16
N SER A 115 16.45 23.98 -37.74
CA SER A 115 16.23 24.53 -36.42
C SER A 115 16.66 23.70 -35.21
N ARG A 116 17.59 24.28 -34.44
CA ARG A 116 17.84 23.93 -33.02
C ARG A 116 16.54 24.02 -32.22
N LEU A 117 16.54 23.53 -30.98
CA LEU A 117 15.44 23.67 -30.03
C LEU A 117 14.78 25.07 -30.10
N LEU A 118 13.46 25.13 -30.32
CA LEU A 118 12.63 26.32 -30.58
C LEU A 118 12.85 27.06 -31.90
N GLY A 119 13.58 26.52 -32.86
CA GLY A 119 13.61 27.08 -34.20
C GLY A 119 12.38 26.67 -35.02
N VAL A 120 12.14 27.40 -36.10
CA VAL A 120 10.96 27.24 -36.95
C VAL A 120 11.01 25.93 -37.75
N CYS A 121 9.88 25.24 -37.87
CA CYS A 121 9.72 24.02 -38.68
C CYS A 121 8.51 24.14 -39.61
N GLY A 122 8.58 23.47 -40.77
CA GLY A 122 7.58 23.57 -41.85
C GLY A 122 6.31 22.75 -41.66
N GLY A 123 5.97 22.39 -40.41
CA GLY A 123 4.83 21.52 -40.09
C GLY A 123 5.13 20.02 -40.16
N ASP A 124 6.32 19.61 -40.61
CA ASP A 124 6.80 18.22 -40.60
C ASP A 124 7.90 18.00 -39.53
N ASN A 125 7.96 16.79 -38.99
CA ASN A 125 8.97 16.41 -37.98
C ASN A 125 10.37 16.29 -38.59
N GLU A 126 10.47 16.15 -39.90
CA GLU A 126 11.75 16.08 -40.63
C GLU A 126 12.54 17.39 -40.48
N SER A 127 11.84 18.53 -40.39
CA SER A 127 12.42 19.84 -40.11
C SER A 127 13.01 19.99 -38.69
N CYS A 128 12.80 19.04 -37.77
CA CYS A 128 13.33 19.12 -36.40
C CYS A 128 14.42 18.07 -36.12
N SER A 129 14.84 17.32 -37.14
CA SER A 129 15.78 16.23 -37.01
C SER A 129 17.23 16.73 -37.00
N THR A 130 17.80 16.91 -35.81
CA THR A 130 19.27 16.84 -35.65
C THR A 130 19.65 15.52 -35.00
N ARG A 131 20.66 14.82 -35.57
CA ARG A 131 21.33 13.67 -34.92
C ARG A 131 21.85 13.99 -33.50
N ALA A 132 22.03 15.28 -33.20
CA ALA A 132 22.56 15.77 -31.93
C ALA A 132 21.62 15.55 -30.73
N ASN A 133 20.30 15.41 -30.93
CA ASN A 133 19.33 15.22 -29.84
C ASN A 133 18.64 13.86 -29.87
N GLY A 134 19.21 12.86 -30.54
CA GLY A 134 18.70 11.47 -30.53
C GLY A 134 17.24 11.30 -31.02
N GLY A 135 16.71 12.22 -31.84
CA GLY A 135 15.32 12.16 -32.32
C GLY A 135 14.27 12.66 -31.30
N GLN A 136 14.69 13.43 -30.30
CA GLN A 136 13.81 13.97 -29.25
C GLN A 136 13.03 15.25 -29.63
N LEU A 137 13.14 15.77 -30.86
CA LEU A 137 12.39 16.97 -31.27
C LEU A 137 11.19 16.63 -32.17
N VAL A 138 10.08 17.36 -32.01
CA VAL A 138 8.83 17.29 -32.77
C VAL A 138 8.44 18.70 -33.19
N CYS A 139 7.92 18.84 -34.41
CA CYS A 139 7.39 20.11 -34.88
C CYS A 139 5.99 20.32 -34.30
N ASP A 140 5.84 21.36 -33.48
CA ASP A 140 4.56 21.74 -32.87
C ASP A 140 4.36 23.26 -32.93
N GLY A 141 3.24 23.69 -33.52
CA GLY A 141 2.94 25.11 -33.72
C GLY A 141 4.02 25.86 -34.50
N ASN A 142 4.60 25.24 -35.54
CA ASN A 142 5.73 25.74 -36.34
C ASN A 142 7.06 25.86 -35.59
N PHE A 143 7.20 25.32 -34.37
CA PHE A 143 8.48 25.30 -33.65
C PHE A 143 8.92 23.88 -33.29
N CYS A 144 10.23 23.64 -33.31
CA CYS A 144 10.79 22.38 -32.83
C CYS A 144 10.80 22.35 -31.30
N LYS A 145 9.99 21.46 -30.72
CA LYS A 145 9.87 21.23 -29.28
C LYS A 145 10.34 19.83 -28.91
N LEU A 146 10.72 19.63 -27.66
CA LEU A 146 11.17 18.35 -27.12
C LEU A 146 9.99 17.42 -26.84
N LYS A 147 10.10 16.15 -27.21
CA LYS A 147 9.19 15.08 -26.82
C LYS A 147 9.17 14.91 -25.31
N ASP A 148 8.09 14.32 -24.80
CA ASP A 148 8.01 13.95 -23.39
C ASP A 148 9.12 12.97 -23.01
N GLY A 149 9.61 13.09 -21.78
CA GLY A 149 10.79 12.40 -21.27
C GLY A 149 12.14 13.02 -21.66
N ALA A 150 12.20 13.92 -22.64
CA ALA A 150 13.45 14.57 -23.04
C ALA A 150 13.91 15.65 -22.06
N ALA A 151 15.23 15.82 -21.92
CA ALA A 151 15.80 16.80 -20.98
C ALA A 151 15.51 18.24 -21.41
N CYS A 152 15.03 19.09 -20.50
CA CYS A 152 14.55 20.43 -20.76
C CYS A 152 15.08 21.47 -19.78
N THR A 153 15.10 22.74 -20.19
CA THR A 153 15.52 23.86 -19.34
C THR A 153 14.38 24.79 -18.94
N ARG A 154 13.26 24.76 -19.68
CA ARG A 154 12.10 25.64 -19.49
C ARG A 154 10.84 25.08 -20.16
N ASP A 155 9.67 25.39 -19.63
CA ASP A 155 8.38 24.87 -20.08
C ASP A 155 8.13 24.96 -21.59
N LYS A 156 8.40 26.13 -22.18
CA LYS A 156 8.15 26.39 -23.60
C LYS A 156 8.92 25.47 -24.55
N VAL A 157 9.99 24.82 -24.10
CA VAL A 157 10.79 23.93 -24.95
C VAL A 157 10.17 22.54 -25.10
N CYS A 158 9.21 22.17 -24.26
CA CYS A 158 8.56 20.86 -24.25
C CYS A 158 7.31 20.85 -25.12
N LEU A 159 7.04 19.74 -25.79
CA LEU A 159 5.85 19.52 -26.60
C LEU A 159 4.58 19.71 -25.78
N SER A 160 4.57 19.14 -24.58
CA SER A 160 3.53 19.33 -23.57
C SER A 160 3.44 20.73 -22.97
N GLY A 161 4.40 21.60 -23.28
CA GLY A 161 4.51 22.93 -22.70
C GLY A 161 4.90 22.95 -21.22
N SER A 162 5.37 21.84 -20.65
CA SER A 162 5.78 21.75 -19.24
C SER A 162 7.12 21.03 -19.08
N CYS A 163 8.07 21.67 -18.38
CA CYS A 163 9.37 21.13 -18.02
C CYS A 163 9.35 20.77 -16.52
N GLY A 164 9.32 19.48 -16.23
CA GLY A 164 9.23 18.96 -14.86
C GLY A 164 10.44 19.32 -13.99
N PRO A 165 10.33 19.11 -12.66
CA PRO A 165 11.40 19.43 -11.70
C PRO A 165 12.72 18.75 -12.01
N ASN A 166 12.67 17.52 -12.55
CA ASN A 166 13.84 16.73 -12.95
C ASN A 166 14.45 17.19 -14.27
N LYS A 167 14.07 18.37 -14.78
CA LYS A 167 14.52 18.91 -16.06
C LYS A 167 14.19 17.95 -17.21
N THR A 168 12.99 17.38 -17.20
CA THR A 168 12.45 16.53 -18.27
C THR A 168 11.06 16.98 -18.71
N CYS A 169 10.73 16.87 -20.00
CA CYS A 169 9.40 17.21 -20.52
C CYS A 169 8.34 16.22 -20.03
N ILE A 170 7.16 16.70 -19.63
CA ILE A 170 6.10 15.90 -19.00
C ILE A 170 4.79 15.98 -19.78
N ASN A 171 4.19 14.85 -20.18
CA ASN A 171 3.15 14.75 -21.22
C ASN A 171 1.84 15.47 -20.88
N THR A 172 1.29 15.18 -19.71
CA THR A 172 -0.07 15.60 -19.31
C THR A 172 -0.08 16.46 -18.07
N GLY A 173 1.03 16.49 -17.33
CA GLY A 173 1.14 17.21 -16.08
C GLY A 173 -0.01 16.86 -15.13
N LEU A 174 -0.24 15.57 -14.95
CA LEU A 174 -1.28 15.06 -14.07
C LEU A 174 -1.09 15.63 -12.66
N PRO A 175 -2.17 16.05 -12.00
CA PRO A 175 -2.10 16.53 -10.63
C PRO A 175 -1.75 15.38 -9.67
N PRO A 176 -1.37 15.69 -8.41
CA PRO A 176 -1.19 14.68 -7.38
C PRO A 176 -2.43 13.78 -7.26
N PHE A 177 -2.20 12.52 -6.93
CA PHE A 177 -3.22 11.46 -6.80
C PHE A 177 -3.93 11.05 -8.10
N ALA A 178 -3.58 11.65 -9.25
CA ALA A 178 -4.02 11.11 -10.53
C ALA A 178 -3.26 9.82 -10.84
N ARG A 179 -3.95 8.83 -11.40
CA ARG A 179 -3.33 7.57 -11.84
C ARG A 179 -2.32 7.84 -12.95
N CYS A 180 -1.15 7.23 -12.86
CA CYS A 180 -0.05 7.37 -13.81
C CYS A 180 0.54 6.01 -14.17
N GLU A 181 1.23 5.94 -15.29
CA GLU A 181 1.98 4.76 -15.71
C GLU A 181 3.49 5.01 -15.57
N GLU A 182 3.91 6.26 -15.76
CA GLU A 182 5.31 6.67 -15.70
C GLU A 182 5.51 8.03 -15.02
N ASN A 183 6.73 8.27 -14.53
CA ASN A 183 7.09 9.51 -13.83
C ASN A 183 6.83 10.78 -14.66
N SER A 184 6.92 10.68 -15.99
CA SER A 184 6.67 11.78 -16.93
C SER A 184 5.21 12.19 -17.06
N ASP A 185 4.28 11.38 -16.55
CA ASP A 185 2.86 11.75 -16.53
C ASP A 185 2.59 12.83 -15.47
N CYS A 186 3.37 12.85 -14.40
CA CYS A 186 3.08 13.58 -13.18
C CYS A 186 3.73 14.97 -13.15
N LYS A 187 2.98 15.99 -12.68
CA LYS A 187 3.55 17.33 -12.39
C LYS A 187 4.63 17.29 -11.30
N SER A 188 4.53 16.36 -10.36
CA SER A 188 5.55 16.12 -9.35
C SER A 188 6.81 15.47 -9.92
N GLY A 189 6.74 14.90 -11.13
CA GLY A 189 7.80 14.13 -11.75
C GLY A 189 8.01 12.74 -11.11
N GLN A 190 7.07 12.29 -10.27
CA GLN A 190 7.11 10.98 -9.62
C GLN A 190 5.75 10.29 -9.66
N CYS A 191 5.77 9.04 -10.12
CA CYS A 191 4.67 8.10 -10.16
C CYS A 191 4.97 7.00 -9.15
N ILE A 192 4.23 6.97 -8.03
CA ILE A 192 4.50 6.09 -6.88
C ILE A 192 3.38 5.07 -6.71
N SER A 193 3.71 3.88 -6.20
CA SER A 193 2.70 2.89 -5.89
C SER A 193 1.81 3.37 -4.74
N CYS A 194 0.55 2.95 -4.74
CA CYS A 194 -0.41 3.29 -3.69
C CYS A 194 0.14 3.04 -2.27
N PHE A 195 0.93 1.98 -2.05
CA PHE A 195 1.52 1.66 -0.75
C PHE A 195 2.38 2.75 -0.12
N ASN A 196 2.91 3.65 -0.95
CA ASN A 196 3.77 4.74 -0.51
C ASN A 196 2.99 6.04 -0.25
N LEU A 197 1.68 6.06 -0.54
CA LEU A 197 0.82 7.18 -0.19
C LEU A 197 0.51 7.13 1.32
N ARG A 198 0.75 8.24 2.01
CA ARG A 198 0.48 8.34 3.46
C ARG A 198 -1.03 8.33 3.78
N ASP A 199 -1.87 8.69 2.81
CA ASP A 199 -3.32 8.63 2.92
C ASP A 199 -3.83 7.54 1.98
N PHE A 200 -4.10 6.36 2.55
CA PHE A 200 -4.62 5.20 1.82
C PHE A 200 -6.10 5.33 1.46
N SER A 201 -6.81 6.32 2.02
CA SER A 201 -8.25 6.50 1.80
C SER A 201 -8.62 6.63 0.32
N ASP A 202 -7.67 7.09 -0.50
CA ASP A 202 -7.89 7.36 -1.91
C ASP A 202 -7.56 6.14 -2.81
N CYS A 203 -7.01 5.07 -2.23
CA CYS A 203 -6.78 3.81 -2.94
C CYS A 203 -7.90 2.80 -2.67
N SER A 204 -8.92 2.77 -3.52
CA SER A 204 -9.96 1.73 -3.45
C SER A 204 -9.44 0.36 -3.93
N GLY A 205 -9.99 -0.73 -3.39
CA GLY A 205 -9.41 -2.09 -3.40
C GLY A 205 -9.03 -2.74 -4.73
N ASP A 206 -9.52 -2.26 -5.88
CA ASP A 206 -9.10 -2.76 -7.19
C ASP A 206 -7.77 -2.13 -7.67
N ASP A 207 -7.35 -1.02 -7.05
CA ASP A 207 -6.17 -0.22 -7.43
C ASP A 207 -4.95 -0.49 -6.54
N TYR A 208 -4.91 -1.62 -5.83
CA TYR A 208 -3.82 -1.97 -4.92
C TYR A 208 -2.43 -2.04 -5.60
N PHE A 209 -2.41 -2.31 -6.92
CA PHE A 209 -1.20 -2.32 -7.75
C PHE A 209 -1.10 -1.11 -8.70
N ALA A 210 -1.99 -0.13 -8.58
CA ALA A 210 -1.94 1.07 -9.39
C ALA A 210 -0.86 2.04 -8.88
N TYR A 211 -0.36 2.86 -9.81
CA TYR A 211 0.55 3.95 -9.51
C TYR A 211 -0.18 5.28 -9.65
N PHE A 212 0.20 6.22 -8.79
CA PHE A 212 -0.40 7.54 -8.69
C PHE A 212 0.68 8.61 -8.60
N CYS A 213 0.37 9.79 -9.12
CA CYS A 213 1.28 10.91 -9.06
C CYS A 213 1.52 11.34 -7.61
N ASP A 214 2.79 11.40 -7.20
CA ASP A 214 3.15 11.87 -5.87
C ASP A 214 2.76 13.34 -5.70
N ARG A 215 2.67 13.78 -4.45
CA ARG A 215 2.46 15.17 -4.08
C ARG A 215 3.69 16.03 -4.38
N PHE A 216 3.49 17.34 -4.38
CA PHE A 216 4.50 18.33 -4.71
C PHE A 216 5.45 18.64 -3.55
N GLU A 217 6.74 18.70 -3.83
CA GLU A 217 7.75 19.15 -2.88
C GLU A 217 7.59 20.64 -2.54
N LEU A 218 8.26 21.12 -1.49
CA LEU A 218 8.28 22.54 -1.15
C LEU A 218 8.82 23.39 -2.32
N GLY A 219 8.21 24.55 -2.55
CA GLY A 219 8.54 25.48 -3.64
C GLY A 219 7.74 25.25 -4.93
N HIS A 220 7.00 24.16 -5.04
CA HIS A 220 6.16 23.87 -6.21
C HIS A 220 4.80 24.58 -6.18
N SER A 221 4.27 24.89 -7.37
CA SER A 221 2.93 25.45 -7.51
C SER A 221 1.85 24.47 -7.07
N CYS A 222 0.87 24.94 -6.31
CA CYS A 222 -0.24 24.15 -5.79
C CYS A 222 -1.53 24.98 -5.80
N SER A 223 -2.68 24.31 -5.78
CA SER A 223 -3.99 24.93 -5.57
C SER A 223 -4.60 24.59 -4.20
N ASP A 224 -4.17 23.49 -3.58
CA ASP A 224 -4.63 23.02 -2.27
C ASP A 224 -3.45 22.41 -1.50
N THR A 225 -3.50 22.47 -0.18
CA THR A 225 -2.52 21.90 0.75
C THR A 225 -2.39 20.39 0.60
N ASN A 226 -3.46 19.66 0.23
CA ASN A 226 -3.36 18.21 0.00
C ASN A 226 -2.44 17.86 -1.18
N GLN A 227 -2.16 18.80 -2.09
CA GLN A 227 -1.23 18.62 -3.20
C GLN A 227 0.22 18.72 -2.75
N CYS A 228 0.50 19.24 -1.55
CA CYS A 228 1.85 19.36 -1.02
C CYS A 228 2.25 18.10 -0.28
N LYS A 229 3.41 17.55 -0.61
CA LYS A 229 3.98 16.35 0.01
C LYS A 229 4.29 16.61 1.48
N THR A 230 4.83 17.79 1.75
CA THR A 230 4.94 18.35 3.08
C THR A 230 4.55 19.83 3.08
N GLY A 231 4.11 20.34 4.23
CA GLY A 231 3.76 21.75 4.39
C GLY A 231 2.36 22.11 3.90
N VAL A 232 2.15 23.40 3.64
CA VAL A 232 0.85 23.99 3.27
C VAL A 232 0.93 24.70 1.93
N CYS A 233 -0.18 24.74 1.19
CA CYS A 233 -0.28 25.53 -0.02
C CYS A 233 -0.55 26.99 0.33
N ARG A 234 0.47 27.85 0.18
CA ARG A 234 0.39 29.27 0.55
C ARG A 234 0.70 30.13 -0.67
N HIS A 235 -0.22 31.03 -1.01
CA HIS A 235 -0.11 31.88 -2.20
C HIS A 235 0.15 31.09 -3.50
N GLY A 236 -0.45 29.90 -3.62
CA GLY A 236 -0.30 29.03 -4.78
C GLY A 236 1.02 28.27 -4.84
N THR A 237 1.78 28.18 -3.74
CA THR A 237 3.05 27.44 -3.68
C THR A 237 3.17 26.64 -2.38
N CYS A 238 3.64 25.39 -2.47
CA CYS A 238 3.90 24.53 -1.32
C CYS A 238 5.00 25.17 -0.46
N SER A 239 4.67 25.51 0.76
CA SER A 239 5.54 26.25 1.68
C SER A 239 5.61 25.53 3.03
N PRO A 240 6.71 25.67 3.79
CA PRO A 240 6.76 25.17 5.15
C PRO A 240 5.58 25.69 5.98
N SER A 241 5.01 24.82 6.81
CA SER A 241 3.94 25.19 7.74
C SER A 241 4.42 26.16 8.82
N GLN A 242 3.51 26.98 9.29
CA GLN A 242 3.67 27.83 10.45
C GLN A 242 2.83 27.31 11.63
N ILE A 243 3.25 27.66 12.85
CA ILE A 243 2.47 27.35 14.05
C ILE A 243 1.06 27.92 13.92
N GLY A 244 0.06 27.08 14.17
CA GLY A 244 -1.35 27.41 14.06
C GLY A 244 -1.97 27.18 12.68
N ASP A 245 -1.17 26.85 11.65
CA ASP A 245 -1.68 26.46 10.34
C ASP A 245 -2.57 25.21 10.47
N PRO A 246 -3.67 25.12 9.72
CA PRO A 246 -4.51 23.94 9.72
C PRO A 246 -3.75 22.75 9.14
N CYS A 247 -3.92 21.57 9.74
CA CYS A 247 -3.33 20.32 9.27
C CYS A 247 -4.41 19.25 9.14
N LYS A 248 -4.30 18.42 8.09
CA LYS A 248 -5.14 17.23 7.92
C LYS A 248 -4.46 15.96 8.43
N GLY A 249 -3.13 16.00 8.52
CA GLY A 249 -2.29 14.92 9.03
C GLY A 249 -0.87 15.44 9.24
N GLN A 250 0.02 14.56 9.71
CA GLN A 250 1.37 14.97 10.07
C GLN A 250 2.16 15.57 8.90
N TYR A 251 1.93 15.08 7.68
CA TYR A 251 2.62 15.57 6.49
C TYR A 251 2.42 17.09 6.27
N THR A 252 1.31 17.68 6.74
CA THR A 252 1.10 19.13 6.61
C THR A 252 2.06 19.94 7.49
N CYS A 253 2.56 19.36 8.58
CA CYS A 253 3.41 20.05 9.54
C CYS A 253 4.90 19.80 9.25
N THR A 254 5.71 20.86 9.37
CA THR A 254 7.14 20.87 9.02
C THR A 254 7.97 21.46 10.15
N ASN A 255 9.30 21.36 10.06
CA ASN A 255 10.24 21.99 11.00
C ASN A 255 9.99 21.61 12.48
N GLY A 256 9.82 20.31 12.75
CA GLY A 256 9.61 19.80 14.11
C GLY A 256 8.20 20.02 14.68
N GLN A 257 7.26 20.52 13.85
CA GLN A 257 5.86 20.67 14.22
C GLN A 257 5.12 19.35 14.08
N VAL A 258 4.10 19.13 14.91
CA VAL A 258 3.17 18.01 14.82
C VAL A 258 1.74 18.51 14.60
N CYS A 259 0.90 17.67 13.98
CA CYS A 259 -0.52 17.96 13.82
C CYS A 259 -1.29 17.64 15.10
N SER A 260 -1.88 18.65 15.75
CA SER A 260 -2.67 18.47 16.98
C SER A 260 -4.00 17.77 16.72
N PRO A 261 -4.65 17.20 17.75
CA PRO A 261 -6.05 16.77 17.68
C PRO A 261 -7.03 17.85 17.20
N ASP A 262 -6.73 19.13 17.46
CA ASP A 262 -7.51 20.28 16.96
C ASP A 262 -7.22 20.63 15.48
N ASN A 263 -6.54 19.75 14.74
CA ASN A 263 -6.16 19.91 13.34
C ASN A 263 -5.32 21.18 13.08
N ARG A 264 -4.35 21.48 13.96
CA ARG A 264 -3.39 22.58 13.78
C ARG A 264 -1.95 22.15 14.01
N CYS A 265 -1.03 22.72 13.26
CA CYS A 265 0.40 22.51 13.47
C CYS A 265 0.89 23.26 14.71
N TYR A 266 1.65 22.60 15.58
CA TYR A 266 2.29 23.20 16.75
C TYR A 266 3.61 22.50 17.06
N ILE A 267 4.46 23.11 17.87
CA ILE A 267 5.69 22.48 18.36
C ILE A 267 5.40 21.95 19.77
N PRO A 268 5.38 20.63 19.98
CA PRO A 268 5.26 20.05 21.31
C PRO A 268 6.41 20.51 22.21
N SER A 269 6.13 20.72 23.49
CA SER A 269 7.19 20.88 24.48
C SER A 269 7.91 19.54 24.72
N SER A 270 9.08 19.59 25.35
CA SER A 270 9.78 18.35 25.68
C SER A 270 8.94 17.46 26.60
N ALA A 271 8.91 16.16 26.32
CA ALA A 271 8.18 15.13 27.04
C ALA A 271 6.69 15.46 27.25
N SER A 272 6.03 16.08 26.27
CA SER A 272 4.58 16.34 26.34
C SER A 272 3.73 15.36 25.55
N LEU A 273 4.31 14.64 24.59
CA LEU A 273 3.58 13.68 23.77
C LEU A 273 3.56 12.30 24.43
N LYS A 274 2.36 11.72 24.51
CA LYS A 274 2.09 10.36 24.98
C LYS A 274 2.40 9.33 23.90
N SER A 275 2.44 8.06 24.30
CA SER A 275 2.64 6.94 23.40
C SER A 275 1.60 6.90 22.29
N ALA A 276 2.01 6.41 21.12
CA ALA A 276 1.27 6.40 19.86
C ALA A 276 0.86 7.78 19.31
N GLN A 277 1.20 8.90 19.97
CA GLN A 277 1.02 10.22 19.37
C GLN A 277 2.13 10.52 18.37
N VAL A 278 1.77 11.25 17.32
CA VAL A 278 2.70 11.66 16.28
C VAL A 278 3.78 12.58 16.84
N CYS A 279 5.03 12.30 16.50
CA CYS A 279 6.21 13.06 16.90
C CYS A 279 7.11 13.34 15.69
N THR A 280 8.10 14.20 15.91
CA THR A 280 9.17 14.49 14.94
C THR A 280 10.56 14.31 15.52
N MET A 281 10.68 14.29 16.85
CA MET A 281 11.93 14.14 17.58
C MET A 281 11.69 13.37 18.88
N ASP A 282 12.70 12.65 19.32
CA ASP A 282 12.69 11.83 20.54
C ASP A 282 12.29 12.64 21.78
N ASP A 283 12.82 13.86 21.91
CA ASP A 283 12.65 14.71 23.09
C ASP A 283 11.21 15.20 23.33
N GLN A 284 10.34 15.10 22.31
CA GLN A 284 8.92 15.44 22.40
C GLN A 284 8.12 14.35 23.14
N CYS A 285 8.60 13.11 23.09
CA CYS A 285 7.92 11.93 23.61
C CYS A 285 8.23 11.68 25.08
N LEU A 286 7.23 11.24 25.85
CA LEU A 286 7.43 10.77 27.24
C LEU A 286 8.44 9.62 27.32
N SER A 287 8.40 8.71 26.35
CA SER A 287 9.34 7.60 26.20
C SER A 287 10.73 8.00 25.72
N LYS A 288 10.93 9.27 25.32
CA LYS A 288 12.15 9.77 24.68
C LYS A 288 12.52 9.00 23.39
N ARG A 289 11.54 8.40 22.72
CA ARG A 289 11.71 7.61 21.51
C ARG A 289 10.60 7.94 20.52
N CYS A 290 10.99 8.42 19.37
CA CYS A 290 10.14 8.77 18.24
C CYS A 290 10.49 7.83 17.07
N THR A 291 9.59 6.89 16.76
CA THR A 291 9.92 5.72 15.92
C THR A 291 8.85 5.43 14.87
N HIS A 292 9.26 4.82 13.77
CA HIS A 292 8.36 4.25 12.77
C HIS A 292 7.82 2.88 13.18
N TYR A 293 8.45 2.21 14.14
CA TYR A 293 8.10 0.85 14.53
C TYR A 293 7.42 0.88 15.89
N ILE A 294 6.09 0.73 15.89
CA ILE A 294 5.28 0.74 17.11
C ILE A 294 4.51 -0.58 17.24
N LEU A 295 4.29 -1.04 18.46
CA LEU A 295 3.42 -2.20 18.69
C LEU A 295 1.97 -1.87 18.27
N PRO A 296 1.39 -2.59 17.30
CA PRO A 296 0.02 -2.33 16.88
C PRO A 296 -0.94 -2.70 18.03
N ARG A 297 -1.88 -1.81 18.32
CA ARG A 297 -2.92 -2.02 19.33
C ARG A 297 -4.30 -1.97 18.73
N ASP A 298 -5.23 -2.69 19.34
CA ASP A 298 -6.66 -2.54 19.08
C ASP A 298 -7.25 -1.34 19.84
N GLU A 299 -8.57 -1.17 19.71
CA GLU A 299 -9.33 -0.09 20.35
C GLU A 299 -9.31 -0.18 21.89
N ASP A 300 -9.07 -1.38 22.43
CA ASP A 300 -8.98 -1.67 23.86
C ASP A 300 -7.56 -1.46 24.42
N GLY A 301 -6.58 -1.18 23.55
CA GLY A 301 -5.20 -0.94 23.94
C GLY A 301 -4.39 -2.20 24.17
N ILE A 302 -4.81 -3.33 23.60
CA ILE A 302 -4.11 -4.62 23.64
C ILE A 302 -3.26 -4.79 22.38
N ASN A 303 -2.04 -5.30 22.55
CA ASN A 303 -1.13 -5.60 21.45
C ASN A 303 -1.74 -6.68 20.54
N ARG A 304 -1.97 -6.36 19.26
CA ARG A 304 -2.46 -7.31 18.24
C ARG A 304 -1.34 -8.15 17.62
N ALA A 305 -0.10 -7.81 17.93
CA ALA A 305 1.08 -8.54 17.48
C ALA A 305 2.17 -8.43 18.54
N SER A 306 3.01 -9.46 18.61
CA SER A 306 4.21 -9.48 19.47
C SER A 306 5.36 -8.64 18.90
N THR A 307 5.29 -8.25 17.63
CA THR A 307 6.32 -7.48 16.94
C THR A 307 5.83 -6.10 16.51
N PRO A 308 6.68 -5.06 16.64
CA PRO A 308 6.36 -3.73 16.14
C PRO A 308 6.10 -3.74 14.62
N SER A 309 5.11 -2.96 14.20
CA SER A 309 4.76 -2.75 12.79
C SER A 309 5.21 -1.38 12.31
N TYR A 310 5.56 -1.27 11.04
CA TYR A 310 5.94 0.00 10.43
C TYR A 310 4.73 0.93 10.29
N ASN A 311 4.87 2.16 10.76
CA ASN A 311 3.96 3.27 10.58
C ASN A 311 4.64 4.33 9.70
N PRO A 312 3.97 4.85 8.65
CA PRO A 312 4.54 5.88 7.78
C PRO A 312 4.84 7.20 8.51
N ASP A 313 4.14 7.50 9.60
CA ASP A 313 4.44 8.62 10.48
C ASP A 313 5.27 8.14 11.68
N LEU A 314 6.14 9.03 12.17
CA LEU A 314 6.87 8.79 13.40
C LEU A 314 5.93 8.96 14.59
N LEU A 315 5.89 7.97 15.47
CA LEU A 315 5.05 7.95 16.65
C LEU A 315 5.92 7.82 17.91
N CYS A 316 5.44 8.40 19.02
CA CYS A 316 6.06 8.19 20.32
C CYS A 316 5.89 6.73 20.72
N ASP A 317 7.02 6.08 21.02
CA ASP A 317 7.02 4.68 21.45
C ASP A 317 6.28 4.52 22.80
N TYR A 318 5.88 3.29 23.09
CA TYR A 318 5.37 2.94 24.41
C TYR A 318 6.51 2.96 25.44
N LEU A 319 6.16 3.26 26.68
CA LEU A 319 7.06 3.18 27.82
C LEU A 319 7.40 1.72 28.12
N GLN A 320 8.68 1.44 28.31
CA GLN A 320 9.19 0.11 28.67
C GLN A 320 9.08 -0.09 30.19
N THR A 321 9.27 -1.32 30.65
CA THR A 321 9.32 -1.65 32.09
C THR A 321 10.29 -0.75 32.85
N GLY A 322 9.81 -0.13 33.93
CA GLY A 322 10.55 0.79 34.78
C GLY A 322 10.56 2.25 34.31
N GLU A 323 10.01 2.56 33.13
CA GLU A 323 9.94 3.94 32.63
C GLU A 323 8.74 4.71 33.19
N SER A 324 8.89 6.03 33.30
CA SER A 324 7.91 6.98 33.85
C SER A 324 8.00 8.35 33.15
N PRO A 325 6.95 9.19 33.19
CA PRO A 325 5.65 8.96 33.80
C PRO A 325 4.64 8.28 32.85
N CYS A 326 3.98 7.23 33.31
CA CYS A 326 2.78 6.69 32.67
C CYS A 326 1.52 7.26 33.34
N TYR A 327 0.41 7.32 32.61
CA TYR A 327 -0.91 7.76 33.12
C TYR A 327 -1.96 6.66 33.05
N SER A 328 -1.76 5.71 32.14
CA SER A 328 -2.63 4.56 31.93
C SER A 328 -1.81 3.38 31.42
N THR A 329 -2.36 2.18 31.52
CA THR A 329 -1.76 0.97 30.94
C THR A 329 -1.53 1.08 29.43
N ASN A 330 -2.26 1.96 28.74
CA ASN A 330 -2.07 2.20 27.30
C ASN A 330 -0.77 2.96 26.98
N ASP A 331 -0.12 3.56 27.97
CA ASP A 331 1.18 4.19 27.79
C ASP A 331 2.35 3.17 27.86
N CYS A 332 2.12 1.99 28.44
CA CYS A 332 3.16 0.97 28.70
C CYS A 332 3.15 -0.12 27.63
N ALA A 333 4.30 -0.57 27.15
CA ALA A 333 4.43 -1.52 26.03
C ALA A 333 3.83 -2.91 26.33
N THR A 334 4.20 -3.48 27.48
CA THR A 334 3.77 -4.81 27.94
C THR A 334 3.22 -4.81 29.36
N ASP A 335 3.32 -3.69 30.06
CA ASP A 335 3.16 -3.59 31.51
C ASP A 335 1.89 -2.83 31.90
N VAL A 336 1.58 -2.74 33.20
CA VAL A 336 0.52 -1.88 33.72
C VAL A 336 1.11 -0.57 34.27
N CYS A 337 0.32 0.50 34.20
CA CYS A 337 0.75 1.77 34.80
C CYS A 337 0.47 1.79 36.31
N LYS A 338 1.52 1.69 37.12
CA LYS A 338 1.42 1.61 38.58
C LYS A 338 2.20 2.76 39.21
N ASN A 339 1.49 3.62 39.95
CA ASN A 339 2.07 4.81 40.60
C ASN A 339 2.86 5.72 39.65
N GLY A 340 2.48 5.77 38.37
CA GLY A 340 3.17 6.57 37.35
C GLY A 340 4.37 5.89 36.70
N THR A 341 4.65 4.61 36.99
CA THR A 341 5.71 3.83 36.35
C THR A 341 5.11 2.59 35.68
N CYS A 342 5.66 2.22 34.52
CA CYS A 342 5.29 0.97 33.87
C CYS A 342 5.93 -0.21 34.60
N GLU A 343 5.12 -1.07 35.20
CA GLU A 343 5.57 -2.25 35.94
C GLU A 343 4.65 -3.44 35.62
N PRO A 344 5.17 -4.68 35.60
CA PRO A 344 4.32 -5.85 35.41
C PRO A 344 3.40 -6.05 36.62
N ALA A 345 2.15 -6.43 36.35
CA ALA A 345 1.16 -6.74 37.38
C ALA A 345 1.61 -7.97 38.19
N GLN A 346 1.65 -7.81 39.51
CA GLN A 346 2.06 -8.86 40.44
C GLN A 346 0.90 -9.83 40.70
N VAL A 347 1.20 -10.99 41.29
CA VAL A 347 0.17 -11.95 41.71
C VAL A 347 -0.85 -11.27 42.64
N GLY A 348 -2.13 -11.45 42.32
CA GLY A 348 -3.27 -10.82 42.99
C GLY A 348 -3.69 -9.46 42.42
N GLU A 349 -2.93 -8.90 41.48
CA GLU A 349 -3.28 -7.63 40.81
C GLU A 349 -4.09 -7.87 39.52
N GLN A 350 -4.77 -6.83 39.06
CA GLN A 350 -5.60 -6.91 37.87
C GLN A 350 -4.77 -6.98 36.59
N CYS A 351 -5.28 -7.73 35.62
CA CYS A 351 -4.74 -7.91 34.28
C CYS A 351 -5.87 -8.14 33.29
N ASP A 352 -5.60 -7.89 32.02
CA ASP A 352 -6.49 -8.18 30.89
C ASP A 352 -5.86 -9.15 29.88
N VAL A 353 -4.54 -9.39 29.98
CA VAL A 353 -3.76 -10.32 29.14
C VAL A 353 -2.55 -10.87 29.89
N ASN A 354 -2.11 -12.08 29.53
CA ASN A 354 -0.99 -12.76 30.18
C ASN A 354 0.32 -11.98 30.18
N TYR A 355 0.66 -11.30 29.07
CA TYR A 355 1.95 -10.60 28.96
C TYR A 355 2.10 -9.43 29.94
N ARG A 356 1.00 -8.95 30.55
CA ARG A 356 1.01 -7.91 31.60
C ARG A 356 1.30 -8.43 32.99
N CYS A 357 1.22 -9.74 33.21
CA CYS A 357 1.57 -10.34 34.49
C CYS A 357 3.09 -10.53 34.62
N ALA A 358 3.61 -10.44 35.84
CA ALA A 358 5.03 -10.61 36.13
C ALA A 358 5.49 -12.07 35.95
N GLY A 359 6.75 -12.25 35.53
CA GLY A 359 7.41 -13.56 35.50
C GLY A 359 6.65 -14.61 34.68
N SER A 360 6.30 -15.72 35.33
CA SER A 360 5.53 -16.83 34.74
C SER A 360 4.04 -16.80 35.13
N SER A 361 3.58 -15.73 35.79
CA SER A 361 2.18 -15.61 36.20
C SER A 361 1.27 -15.51 34.98
N VAL A 362 0.07 -16.04 35.15
CA VAL A 362 -1.01 -16.13 34.15
C VAL A 362 -2.13 -15.17 34.57
N CYS A 363 -2.76 -14.53 33.59
CA CYS A 363 -3.98 -13.75 33.78
C CYS A 363 -5.19 -14.69 33.72
N ASN A 364 -5.86 -14.94 34.85
CA ASN A 364 -7.02 -15.85 34.87
C ASN A 364 -8.25 -15.24 34.16
N TRP A 365 -9.37 -15.97 34.16
CA TRP A 365 -10.64 -15.52 33.59
C TRP A 365 -11.23 -14.30 34.31
N ASP A 366 -10.93 -14.12 35.59
CA ASP A 366 -11.38 -12.98 36.39
C ASP A 366 -10.53 -11.72 36.15
N GLY A 367 -9.50 -11.80 35.31
CA GLY A 367 -8.57 -10.71 35.07
C GLY A 367 -7.66 -10.44 36.26
N ILE A 368 -7.20 -11.48 36.94
CA ILE A 368 -6.25 -11.40 38.06
C ILE A 368 -5.01 -12.24 37.74
N CYS A 369 -3.82 -11.67 37.96
CA CYS A 369 -2.56 -12.39 37.82
C CYS A 369 -2.41 -13.43 38.93
N TYR A 370 -2.05 -14.66 38.59
CA TYR A 370 -1.78 -15.72 39.55
C TYR A 370 -0.69 -16.67 39.04
N ASP A 371 -0.06 -17.39 39.96
CA ASP A 371 0.90 -18.44 39.62
C ASP A 371 0.22 -19.81 39.72
N PRO A 372 -0.23 -20.41 38.60
CA PRO A 372 -0.74 -21.77 38.64
C PRO A 372 0.35 -22.75 39.06
N PRO A 373 0.04 -23.75 39.90
CA PRO A 373 0.93 -24.89 40.10
C PRO A 373 1.31 -25.53 38.76
N LYS A 374 2.49 -26.16 38.70
CA LYS A 374 2.90 -26.88 37.48
C LYS A 374 1.89 -27.97 37.12
N ASN A 375 1.60 -28.11 35.82
CA ASN A 375 0.70 -29.09 35.23
C ASN A 375 -0.66 -29.17 35.95
N SER A 376 -1.29 -28.02 36.19
CA SER A 376 -2.54 -27.96 36.96
C SER A 376 -3.69 -27.27 36.24
N VAL A 377 -3.42 -26.57 35.15
CA VAL A 377 -4.42 -25.80 34.41
C VAL A 377 -5.13 -26.70 33.39
N SER A 378 -6.46 -26.67 33.45
CA SER A 378 -7.39 -27.39 32.58
C SER A 378 -7.39 -26.90 31.14
N ALA A 379 -7.84 -27.75 30.22
CA ALA A 379 -7.93 -27.40 28.80
C ALA A 379 -8.83 -26.18 28.57
N GLY A 380 -8.46 -25.34 27.61
CA GLY A 380 -9.14 -24.09 27.27
C GLY A 380 -8.93 -22.95 28.27
N SER A 381 -8.30 -23.19 29.42
CA SER A 381 -7.99 -22.12 30.38
C SER A 381 -6.72 -21.35 29.98
N PRO A 382 -6.60 -20.07 30.36
CA PRO A 382 -5.41 -19.27 30.10
C PRO A 382 -4.15 -19.95 30.62
N CYS A 383 -3.07 -19.91 29.84
CA CYS A 383 -1.75 -20.38 30.23
C CYS A 383 -0.68 -19.41 29.73
N ARG A 384 0.57 -19.59 30.12
CA ARG A 384 1.70 -18.81 29.57
C ARG A 384 2.81 -19.70 29.03
N SER A 385 2.88 -20.93 29.52
CA SER A 385 3.86 -21.94 29.16
C SER A 385 3.25 -23.33 29.28
N ASP A 386 3.82 -24.29 28.57
CA ASP A 386 3.46 -25.71 28.59
C ASP A 386 3.36 -26.28 30.01
N ASP A 387 4.30 -25.88 30.88
CA ASP A 387 4.38 -26.27 32.30
C ASP A 387 3.15 -25.84 33.13
N ASN A 388 2.29 -24.95 32.64
CA ASN A 388 1.05 -24.61 33.34
C ASN A 388 -0.02 -25.69 33.12
N CYS A 389 -0.03 -26.34 31.96
CA CYS A 389 -1.14 -27.11 31.44
C CYS A 389 -1.07 -28.58 31.84
N LEU A 390 -2.21 -29.19 32.15
CA LEU A 390 -2.32 -30.64 32.42
C LEU A 390 -1.84 -31.49 31.24
N SER A 391 -2.10 -31.03 30.01
CA SER A 391 -1.63 -31.64 28.76
C SER A 391 -0.13 -31.45 28.51
N GLY A 392 0.54 -30.57 29.27
CA GLY A 392 1.90 -30.14 28.97
C GLY A 392 2.01 -29.34 27.67
N SER A 393 0.90 -28.73 27.19
CA SER A 393 0.91 -27.91 25.99
C SER A 393 0.03 -26.67 26.14
N CYS A 394 0.67 -25.51 25.98
CA CYS A 394 0.09 -24.17 25.93
C CYS A 394 0.22 -23.66 24.50
N ASN A 395 -0.89 -23.38 23.84
CA ASN A 395 -0.88 -23.09 22.41
C ASN A 395 -1.37 -21.68 22.07
N ASP A 396 -0.65 -21.06 21.14
CA ASP A 396 -0.93 -19.76 20.55
C ASP A 396 -1.69 -19.90 19.22
N ILE A 397 -1.70 -21.10 18.63
CA ILE A 397 -2.28 -21.34 17.31
C ILE A 397 -3.80 -21.30 17.41
N GLY A 398 -4.36 -20.19 16.95
CA GLY A 398 -5.80 -19.97 16.79
C GLY A 398 -6.40 -18.95 17.74
N TYR A 399 -5.58 -18.22 18.52
CA TYR A 399 -5.97 -17.14 19.44
C TYR A 399 -7.40 -17.29 19.97
N PRO A 400 -7.66 -18.31 20.81
CA PRO A 400 -8.98 -18.46 21.39
C PRO A 400 -9.34 -17.17 22.12
N GLU A 401 -10.45 -16.57 21.71
CA GLU A 401 -10.91 -15.28 22.22
C GLU A 401 -11.29 -15.42 23.70
N ILE A 402 -10.36 -15.04 24.59
CA ILE A 402 -10.59 -15.04 26.04
C ILE A 402 -11.35 -13.75 26.38
N THR A 403 -12.58 -13.91 26.86
CA THR A 403 -13.37 -12.75 27.27
C THR A 403 -12.95 -12.30 28.67
N ARG A 404 -12.37 -11.10 28.77
CA ARG A 404 -11.99 -10.46 30.04
C ARG A 404 -12.47 -9.01 30.07
N TYR A 405 -12.37 -8.33 31.23
CA TYR A 405 -12.61 -6.89 31.33
C TYR A 405 -11.31 -6.13 31.10
N THR A 406 -11.35 -5.04 30.31
CA THR A 406 -10.16 -4.21 30.12
C THR A 406 -9.85 -3.41 31.38
N LEU A 407 -8.56 -3.18 31.64
CA LEU A 407 -8.15 -2.28 32.73
C LEU A 407 -8.59 -0.83 32.49
N GLY A 408 -8.74 -0.42 31.23
CA GLY A 408 -9.21 0.92 30.85
C GLY A 408 -10.72 1.11 30.95
N ASN A 409 -11.50 0.04 30.82
CA ASN A 409 -12.96 0.07 30.87
C ASN A 409 -13.52 -1.21 31.54
N PRO A 410 -13.57 -1.27 32.88
CA PRO A 410 -13.96 -2.47 33.62
C PRO A 410 -15.45 -2.85 33.47
N ARG A 411 -16.22 -2.13 32.64
CA ARG A 411 -17.64 -2.39 32.38
C ARG A 411 -17.92 -3.09 31.06
N SER A 412 -16.96 -3.09 30.14
CA SER A 412 -17.09 -3.75 28.85
C SER A 412 -16.16 -4.95 28.80
N PRO A 413 -16.69 -6.18 28.70
CA PRO A 413 -15.84 -7.29 28.33
C PRO A 413 -15.30 -7.08 26.92
N PHE A 414 -14.09 -7.52 26.68
CA PHE A 414 -13.46 -7.55 25.37
C PHE A 414 -12.87 -8.95 25.14
N GLN A 415 -12.60 -9.27 23.88
CA GLN A 415 -11.99 -10.53 23.48
C GLN A 415 -10.49 -10.31 23.31
N ALA A 416 -9.71 -10.90 24.20
CA ALA A 416 -8.27 -10.88 24.13
C ALA A 416 -7.75 -12.07 23.34
N GLU A 417 -6.83 -11.80 22.41
CA GLU A 417 -5.96 -12.82 21.87
C GLU A 417 -4.96 -13.22 22.96
N ASP A 418 -5.11 -14.42 23.49
CA ASP A 418 -4.25 -14.95 24.54
C ASP A 418 -4.12 -16.48 24.41
N THR A 419 -3.17 -17.05 25.13
CA THR A 419 -2.80 -18.46 24.96
C THR A 419 -3.56 -19.33 25.96
N THR A 420 -3.96 -20.52 25.53
CA THR A 420 -4.74 -21.45 26.38
C THR A 420 -4.20 -22.87 26.33
N CYS A 421 -4.47 -23.63 27.38
CA CYS A 421 -4.07 -25.02 27.46
C CYS A 421 -4.80 -25.87 26.42
N LEU A 422 -4.06 -26.70 25.68
CA LEU A 422 -4.67 -27.66 24.78
C LEU A 422 -5.32 -28.82 25.56
N PRO A 423 -6.35 -29.47 24.98
CA PRO A 423 -6.86 -30.71 25.53
C PRO A 423 -5.81 -31.81 25.55
N SER A 424 -5.74 -32.52 26.67
CA SER A 424 -4.91 -33.69 26.91
C SER A 424 -5.26 -34.83 25.95
N GLN A 425 -4.22 -35.45 25.40
CA GLN A 425 -4.30 -36.63 24.56
C GLN A 425 -4.51 -37.90 25.39
N LEU A 426 -4.73 -39.01 24.70
CA LEU A 426 -4.86 -40.32 25.35
C LEU A 426 -3.63 -40.62 26.23
N GLY A 427 -3.84 -40.97 27.49
CA GLY A 427 -2.82 -41.28 28.49
C GLY A 427 -2.22 -40.07 29.21
N GLU A 428 -2.48 -38.85 28.76
CA GLU A 428 -2.03 -37.62 29.44
C GLU A 428 -2.93 -37.28 30.63
N ALA A 429 -2.44 -36.42 31.52
CA ALA A 429 -3.14 -36.07 32.75
C ALA A 429 -4.43 -35.29 32.48
N CYS A 430 -5.43 -35.48 33.34
CA CYS A 430 -6.68 -34.72 33.31
C CYS A 430 -7.26 -34.57 34.71
N ALA A 431 -8.02 -33.50 34.93
CA ALA A 431 -8.84 -33.31 36.13
C ALA A 431 -10.31 -33.67 35.87
N ALA A 432 -10.80 -33.41 34.65
CA ALA A 432 -12.15 -33.71 34.20
C ALA A 432 -12.16 -34.15 32.73
N THR A 433 -13.27 -34.77 32.29
CA THR A 433 -13.44 -35.20 30.89
C THR A 433 -13.31 -34.06 29.87
N SER A 434 -13.65 -32.83 30.25
CA SER A 434 -13.45 -31.64 29.41
C SER A 434 -11.99 -31.31 29.12
N ASP A 435 -11.06 -31.82 29.93
CA ASP A 435 -9.63 -31.63 29.70
C ASP A 435 -9.12 -32.51 28.56
N CYS A 436 -9.86 -33.53 28.15
CA CYS A 436 -9.41 -34.48 27.16
C CYS A 436 -9.86 -34.08 25.74
N VAL A 437 -9.08 -34.47 24.73
CA VAL A 437 -9.51 -34.35 23.32
C VAL A 437 -10.86 -35.02 23.11
N SER A 438 -11.70 -34.40 22.28
CA SER A 438 -13.07 -34.81 22.01
C SER A 438 -13.24 -36.34 21.87
N GLY A 439 -14.04 -36.87 22.79
CA GLY A 439 -14.44 -38.28 22.88
C GLY A 439 -13.54 -39.19 23.71
N LEU A 440 -12.48 -38.67 24.31
CA LEU A 440 -11.84 -39.32 25.44
C LEU A 440 -12.58 -38.96 26.74
N THR A 441 -12.41 -39.78 27.77
CA THR A 441 -12.94 -39.55 29.12
C THR A 441 -11.81 -39.44 30.12
N CYS A 442 -11.95 -38.60 31.14
CA CYS A 442 -10.96 -38.58 32.21
C CYS A 442 -11.22 -39.77 33.15
N ASP A 443 -10.27 -40.69 33.24
CA ASP A 443 -10.36 -41.80 34.18
C ASP A 443 -10.08 -41.28 35.60
N ASP A 444 -11.09 -41.34 36.47
CA ASP A 444 -10.98 -40.84 37.83
C ASP A 444 -9.96 -41.58 38.69
N SER A 445 -9.65 -42.83 38.36
CA SER A 445 -8.73 -43.68 39.12
C SER A 445 -7.26 -43.40 38.77
N THR A 446 -6.96 -43.19 37.48
CA THR A 446 -5.59 -42.92 37.01
C THR A 446 -5.31 -41.43 36.83
N LYS A 447 -6.36 -40.58 36.82
CA LYS A 447 -6.30 -39.15 36.48
C LYS A 447 -5.64 -38.90 35.12
N THR A 448 -5.95 -39.77 34.16
CA THR A 448 -5.48 -39.66 32.78
C THR A 448 -6.63 -39.81 31.79
N CYS A 449 -6.49 -39.19 30.62
CA CYS A 449 -7.46 -39.31 29.54
C CYS A 449 -7.44 -40.73 28.98
N SER A 450 -8.54 -41.45 29.09
CA SER A 450 -8.72 -42.79 28.58
C SER A 450 -9.68 -42.80 27.39
N GLY A 451 -9.45 -43.74 26.49
CA GLY A 451 -10.38 -44.01 25.40
C GLY A 451 -11.49 -44.93 25.88
N LEU A 452 -12.62 -44.90 25.18
CA LEU A 452 -13.74 -45.79 25.43
C LEU A 452 -13.30 -47.26 25.30
N ALA A 453 -13.75 -48.08 26.25
CA ALA A 453 -13.45 -49.51 26.29
C ALA A 453 -14.07 -50.24 25.09
N LEU A 454 -13.52 -51.42 24.77
CA LEU A 454 -14.06 -52.29 23.73
C LEU A 454 -15.55 -52.57 23.97
N GLY A 455 -16.36 -52.47 22.91
CA GLY A 455 -17.81 -52.63 22.92
C GLY A 455 -18.61 -51.37 23.26
N ALA A 456 -17.99 -50.31 23.80
CA ALA A 456 -18.65 -49.05 24.07
C ALA A 456 -19.05 -48.33 22.77
N SER A 457 -20.13 -47.56 22.80
CA SER A 457 -20.59 -46.81 21.63
C SER A 457 -19.64 -45.67 21.27
N CYS A 458 -19.30 -45.53 20.00
CA CYS A 458 -18.36 -44.54 19.48
C CYS A 458 -18.88 -43.86 18.21
N THR A 459 -18.41 -42.64 17.97
CA THR A 459 -18.75 -41.86 16.76
C THR A 459 -17.59 -41.78 15.77
N ASN A 460 -16.35 -41.98 16.20
CA ASN A 460 -15.17 -42.02 15.34
C ASN A 460 -14.04 -42.84 16.00
N ASN A 461 -12.98 -43.12 15.24
CA ASN A 461 -11.85 -43.93 15.69
C ASN A 461 -11.10 -43.33 16.90
N LYS A 462 -11.02 -42.00 17.02
CA LYS A 462 -10.18 -41.33 18.03
C LYS A 462 -10.66 -41.57 19.46
N VAL A 463 -11.96 -41.79 19.65
CA VAL A 463 -12.61 -41.92 20.96
C VAL A 463 -12.37 -43.29 21.61
N CYS A 464 -11.99 -44.30 20.82
CA CYS A 464 -11.76 -45.66 21.32
C CYS A 464 -10.34 -45.83 21.82
N ALA A 465 -10.15 -46.57 22.91
CA ALA A 465 -8.82 -46.93 23.40
C ALA A 465 -8.01 -47.67 22.33
N SER A 466 -8.66 -48.58 21.61
CA SER A 466 -8.11 -49.32 20.47
C SER A 466 -7.87 -48.46 19.22
N LYS A 467 -8.32 -47.21 19.18
CA LYS A 467 -8.35 -46.36 17.98
C LYS A 467 -9.22 -46.87 16.82
N THR A 468 -10.11 -47.82 17.06
CA THR A 468 -11.02 -48.36 16.03
C THR A 468 -12.48 -48.31 16.48
N CYS A 469 -13.31 -47.64 15.69
CA CYS A 469 -14.76 -47.55 15.86
C CYS A 469 -15.46 -48.26 14.68
N LEU A 470 -15.96 -49.47 14.92
CA LEU A 470 -16.59 -50.30 13.89
C LEU A 470 -18.08 -50.49 14.21
N GLY A 471 -18.95 -50.11 13.28
CA GLY A 471 -20.40 -50.21 13.47
C GLY A 471 -20.93 -49.39 14.66
N GLY A 472 -20.28 -48.26 14.95
CA GLY A 472 -20.63 -47.40 16.09
C GLY A 472 -20.24 -47.96 17.46
N LYS A 473 -19.37 -48.98 17.50
CA LYS A 473 -18.80 -49.52 18.74
C LYS A 473 -17.28 -49.63 18.67
N CYS A 474 -16.62 -49.40 19.81
CA CYS A 474 -15.18 -49.57 19.91
C CYS A 474 -14.84 -51.06 19.72
N ALA A 475 -13.93 -51.33 18.81
CA ALA A 475 -13.54 -52.69 18.43
C ALA A 475 -12.02 -52.79 18.41
N ILE A 476 -11.50 -54.01 18.55
CA ILE A 476 -10.07 -54.28 18.37
C ILE A 476 -9.66 -53.94 16.94
N SER A 477 -8.51 -53.29 16.84
CA SER A 477 -7.91 -52.78 15.63
C SER A 477 -7.46 -53.88 14.68
N ALA A 478 -7.57 -53.58 13.39
CA ALA A 478 -7.01 -54.42 12.33
C ALA A 478 -5.50 -54.18 12.21
N ALA A 479 -4.82 -54.96 11.37
CA ALA A 479 -3.38 -54.84 11.16
C ALA A 479 -2.96 -53.42 10.80
N TYR A 480 -1.73 -53.05 11.16
CA TYR A 480 -1.09 -51.75 10.87
C TYR A 480 -1.75 -50.51 11.48
N ASN A 481 -2.84 -50.67 12.24
CA ASN A 481 -3.39 -49.56 13.03
C ASN A 481 -2.62 -49.42 14.33
N PHE A 482 -2.44 -48.17 14.78
CA PHE A 482 -1.76 -47.87 16.04
C PHE A 482 -2.41 -48.58 17.24
N CYS A 483 -1.58 -49.14 18.11
CA CYS A 483 -2.00 -49.87 19.30
C CYS A 483 -1.09 -49.52 20.49
N ARG A 484 -1.55 -49.79 21.71
CA ARG A 484 -0.75 -49.64 22.94
C ARG A 484 -0.47 -50.96 23.62
N ALA A 485 -1.41 -51.90 23.50
CA ALA A 485 -1.28 -53.22 24.06
C ALA A 485 -1.81 -54.26 23.07
N ASP A 486 -1.34 -55.49 23.24
CA ASP A 486 -1.79 -56.67 22.49
C ASP A 486 -3.32 -56.82 22.46
N SER A 487 -4.00 -56.44 23.56
CA SER A 487 -5.45 -56.47 23.68
C SER A 487 -6.18 -55.50 22.75
N ASP A 488 -5.50 -54.49 22.21
CA ASP A 488 -6.07 -53.55 21.25
C ASP A 488 -6.15 -54.16 19.85
N CYS A 489 -5.41 -55.24 19.60
CA CYS A 489 -5.17 -55.81 18.29
C CYS A 489 -5.92 -57.10 18.07
N PHE A 490 -6.49 -57.26 16.88
CA PHE A 490 -7.12 -58.54 16.51
C PHE A 490 -6.13 -59.69 16.42
N SER A 491 -4.90 -59.42 15.98
CA SER A 491 -3.80 -60.37 16.01
C SER A 491 -3.38 -60.78 17.43
N GLY A 492 -3.78 -60.03 18.46
CA GLY A 492 -3.31 -60.21 19.82
C GLY A 492 -1.84 -59.81 20.01
N SER A 493 -1.27 -59.03 19.09
CA SER A 493 0.12 -58.56 19.18
C SER A 493 0.21 -57.11 18.73
N CYS A 494 0.75 -56.27 19.60
CA CYS A 494 1.03 -54.86 19.38
C CYS A 494 2.54 -54.65 19.29
N GLY A 495 3.06 -54.61 18.06
CA GLY A 495 4.48 -54.58 17.77
C GLY A 495 4.92 -53.28 17.10
N ASN A 496 6.22 -53.15 16.84
CA ASN A 496 6.70 -52.19 15.85
C ASN A 496 6.73 -52.93 14.51
N PRO A 497 5.73 -52.76 13.63
CA PRO A 497 5.74 -53.49 12.36
C PRO A 497 7.01 -53.13 11.58
N GLU A 498 7.60 -54.11 10.89
CA GLU A 498 8.69 -53.83 9.95
C GLU A 498 8.19 -52.77 8.96
N CYS A 499 8.71 -51.55 9.10
CA CYS A 499 8.21 -50.36 8.40
C CYS A 499 8.45 -50.50 6.89
N TYR A 500 7.48 -51.02 6.16
CA TYR A 500 7.51 -51.07 4.70
C TYR A 500 7.08 -49.70 4.16
N TYR A 501 8.07 -48.87 3.81
CA TYR A 501 7.95 -47.51 3.25
C TYR A 501 7.45 -46.40 4.19
N GLY A 502 8.37 -45.71 4.87
CA GLY A 502 8.17 -44.29 5.21
C GLY A 502 8.08 -43.89 6.69
N GLY A 503 8.48 -44.75 7.63
CA GLY A 503 8.66 -44.40 9.05
C GLY A 503 7.37 -44.50 9.87
N CYS A 504 7.24 -45.56 10.65
CA CYS A 504 6.23 -45.64 11.70
C CYS A 504 6.84 -45.09 12.99
N ASP A 505 6.47 -43.86 13.38
CA ASP A 505 6.62 -43.43 14.76
C ASP A 505 5.50 -44.08 15.58
N GLY A 506 5.79 -45.23 16.20
CA GLY A 506 4.92 -45.89 17.18
C GLY A 506 4.66 -47.39 16.96
N THR A 507 3.97 -48.00 17.93
CA THR A 507 3.52 -49.40 17.88
C THR A 507 2.20 -49.52 17.12
N ALA A 508 2.06 -50.59 16.33
CA ALA A 508 0.85 -50.91 15.57
C ALA A 508 0.54 -52.42 15.62
N CYS A 509 -0.70 -52.77 15.33
CA CYS A 509 -1.13 -54.16 15.39
C CYS A 509 -0.43 -55.00 14.33
N ASP A 510 0.18 -56.11 14.76
CA ASP A 510 0.86 -57.01 13.84
C ASP A 510 -0.17 -57.60 12.87
N PRO A 511 0.22 -57.77 11.60
CA PRO A 511 -0.64 -58.45 10.64
C PRO A 511 -0.75 -59.94 10.92
N ILE A 512 -1.88 -60.52 10.50
CA ILE A 512 -2.09 -61.96 10.55
C ILE A 512 -1.51 -62.60 9.29
N PRO A 513 -0.60 -63.58 9.42
CA PRO A 513 -0.03 -64.27 8.26
C PRO A 513 -1.08 -65.12 7.54
N ASP A 514 -0.80 -65.47 6.28
CA ASP A 514 -1.66 -66.38 5.52
C ASP A 514 -1.85 -67.71 6.27
N GLY A 515 -3.08 -68.22 6.24
CA GLY A 515 -3.53 -69.36 7.05
C GLY A 515 -4.00 -69.00 8.47
N GLY A 516 -3.76 -67.76 8.93
CA GLY A 516 -4.27 -67.26 10.21
C GLY A 516 -5.74 -66.80 10.14
N ALA A 517 -6.42 -66.80 11.28
CA ALA A 517 -7.82 -66.38 11.36
C ALA A 517 -7.97 -64.87 11.13
N CYS A 518 -8.98 -64.42 10.38
CA CYS A 518 -9.23 -63.01 10.08
C CYS A 518 -10.72 -62.67 10.20
N ARG A 519 -11.04 -61.39 10.41
CA ARG A 519 -12.42 -60.88 10.34
C ARG A 519 -12.65 -60.13 9.04
N THR A 520 -11.63 -59.41 8.58
CA THR A 520 -11.66 -58.59 7.37
C THR A 520 -10.31 -58.65 6.67
N ASN A 521 -10.27 -58.24 5.40
CA ASN A 521 -9.01 -58.17 4.64
C ASN A 521 -7.96 -57.28 5.31
N ALA A 522 -8.38 -56.30 6.12
CA ALA A 522 -7.47 -55.40 6.83
C ALA A 522 -6.71 -56.07 7.98
N ASP A 523 -7.09 -57.27 8.41
CA ASP A 523 -6.36 -58.02 9.45
C ASP A 523 -5.13 -58.77 8.88
N CYS A 524 -5.02 -58.92 7.55
CA CYS A 524 -4.01 -59.77 6.89
C CYS A 524 -2.71 -59.02 6.50
N ILE A 525 -1.61 -59.77 6.33
CA ILE A 525 -0.23 -59.27 6.11
C ILE A 525 0.08 -58.59 4.78
N PHE A 526 -0.70 -58.83 3.73
CA PHE A 526 -0.46 -58.19 2.44
C PHE A 526 -1.71 -57.45 1.97
N PRO A 527 -1.56 -56.33 1.24
CA PRO A 527 -2.68 -55.70 0.53
C PRO A 527 -3.38 -56.66 -0.45
N THR A 528 -2.70 -57.72 -0.87
CA THR A 528 -3.22 -58.77 -1.75
C THR A 528 -3.80 -59.98 -1.01
N SER A 529 -3.56 -60.12 0.29
CA SER A 529 -4.19 -61.19 1.09
C SER A 529 -5.64 -60.80 1.39
N LEU A 530 -6.56 -61.72 1.13
CA LEU A 530 -7.98 -61.56 1.41
C LEU A 530 -8.38 -62.40 2.61
N CYS A 531 -9.37 -61.94 3.35
CA CYS A 531 -10.00 -62.73 4.38
C CYS A 531 -11.12 -63.57 3.76
N ASP A 532 -10.80 -64.81 3.39
CA ASP A 532 -11.76 -65.77 2.80
C ASP A 532 -12.13 -66.83 3.83
N ALA A 533 -13.43 -67.07 3.99
CA ALA A 533 -13.99 -67.98 4.99
C ALA A 533 -13.42 -67.81 6.42
N GLY A 534 -13.00 -66.58 6.79
CA GLY A 534 -12.41 -66.26 8.09
C GLY A 534 -10.94 -66.63 8.23
N VAL A 535 -10.23 -66.88 7.13
CA VAL A 535 -8.79 -67.17 7.09
C VAL A 535 -8.10 -66.25 6.07
N CYS A 536 -6.92 -65.72 6.41
CA CYS A 536 -6.11 -64.95 5.47
C CYS A 536 -5.59 -65.87 4.36
N VAL A 537 -5.93 -65.57 3.12
CA VAL A 537 -5.44 -66.30 1.94
C VAL A 537 -4.75 -65.35 0.99
N HIS A 538 -3.57 -65.74 0.52
CA HIS A 538 -2.88 -65.05 -0.55
C HIS A 538 -3.62 -65.33 -1.86
N ASN A 539 -4.01 -64.27 -2.55
CA ASN A 539 -4.72 -64.36 -3.82
C ASN A 539 -3.75 -64.48 -5.01
#